data_AF-A0A559IVU5-F1
#
_entry.id   AF-A0A559IVU5-F1
#
_cell.length_a   1.000
_cell.length_b   1.000
_cell.length_c   1.000
_cell.angle_alpha   90.00
_cell.angle_beta   90.00
_cell.angle_gamma   90.00
#
_symmetry.space_group_name_H-M   'P 1'
#
loop_
_entity.id
_entity.type
_entity.pdbx_description
1 polymer ?
#
loop_
_entity_poly.entity_id
_entity_poly.type
_entity_poly.pdbx_seq_one_letter_code
_entity_poly.pdbx_strand_id
1 'polypeptide(L)'
;MAYENKLPEWKAKGIKPPQSKLDEGWKVQDKPPAAWLNWQMNSTYEALHELQQKSAEKTEVAAAEDRAKVHADQKIQSELAKLPSIKEELNSHINSATAHSASSISMNDPDFPNQTTVLGALKNLKSLANSIKSKVAAAIGAPAGGTDTGDQLAQKINDAKALGAKNLNDKSVAANANESVQSLFSKVGNIVEARGNVPNHLVLSGWWFSRDREHNQLGTMPNRSAEDHHMSSTSHTVWHGDRVFLKPPHGFYDGESWVTAPVPHLRPENIRSGTDVLGVVGTMPTGARKAHHKLTLPRTEWETYELIEIPVIDIGFDAQVIVPITGVFSGYYKTLILWSGRTNSWVEYGGNTFNMSVSYRRSKGVVEIDFRTLVSGRYRFTVNTPTLDFYFIE
;
A
#
# COMPACT_ATOMS: atom_id res chain seq x y z
N MET A 1 26.25 -106.48 60.09
CA MET A 1 25.12 -107.42 59.97
C MET A 1 25.40 -108.55 60.94
N ALA A 2 24.42 -108.99 61.74
CA ALA A 2 24.60 -110.21 62.52
C ALA A 2 24.10 -111.38 61.67
N TYR A 3 24.91 -112.42 61.49
CA TYR A 3 24.50 -113.62 60.78
C TYR A 3 23.42 -114.34 61.62
N GLU A 4 22.23 -114.58 61.05
CA GLU A 4 21.10 -115.19 61.78
C GLU A 4 21.28 -116.68 62.04
N ASN A 5 21.98 -117.38 61.13
CA ASN A 5 22.24 -118.82 61.23
C ASN A 5 23.59 -119.09 61.91
N LYS A 6 23.59 -119.97 62.91
CA LYS A 6 24.82 -120.46 63.54
C LYS A 6 25.57 -121.38 62.59
N LEU A 7 26.90 -121.23 62.54
CA LEU A 7 27.75 -122.14 61.77
C LEU A 7 27.70 -123.55 62.39
N PRO A 8 27.72 -124.62 61.57
CA PRO A 8 27.88 -125.98 62.08
C PRO A 8 29.27 -126.13 62.70
N GLU A 9 29.32 -126.25 64.03
CA GLU A 9 30.58 -126.35 64.78
C GLU A 9 31.24 -127.71 64.57
N TRP A 10 32.45 -127.73 64.01
CA TRP A 10 33.24 -128.94 63.84
C TRP A 10 34.62 -128.79 64.48
N LYS A 11 34.77 -129.26 65.73
CA LYS A 11 35.98 -129.03 66.56
C LYS A 11 37.08 -130.08 66.38
N ALA A 12 36.82 -131.18 65.68
CA ALA A 12 37.80 -132.22 65.44
C ALA A 12 38.82 -131.77 64.37
N LYS A 13 40.06 -131.44 64.78
CA LYS A 13 41.10 -130.90 63.89
C LYS A 13 41.50 -131.81 62.73
N GLY A 14 41.38 -133.11 62.90
CA GLY A 14 41.78 -134.09 61.89
C GLY A 14 43.26 -134.06 61.54
N ILE A 15 43.62 -134.66 60.40
CA ILE A 15 44.96 -134.67 59.82
C ILE A 15 44.84 -134.23 58.36
N LYS A 16 45.69 -133.30 57.92
CA LYS A 16 45.71 -132.85 56.53
C LYS A 16 46.02 -134.03 55.59
N PRO A 17 45.22 -134.26 54.53
CA PRO A 17 45.55 -135.26 53.50
C PRO A 17 46.91 -134.96 52.84
N PRO A 18 47.62 -135.98 52.32
CA PRO A 18 48.82 -135.76 51.51
C PRO A 18 48.49 -134.91 50.28
N GLN A 19 49.49 -134.16 49.80
CA GLN A 19 49.29 -133.19 48.71
C GLN A 19 48.68 -133.82 47.44
N SER A 20 49.09 -135.03 47.08
CA SER A 20 48.52 -135.77 45.94
C SER A 20 47.00 -135.96 46.04
N LYS A 21 46.43 -136.14 47.24
CA LYS A 21 44.97 -136.26 47.44
C LYS A 21 44.25 -134.91 47.44
N LEU A 22 44.94 -133.82 47.81
CA LEU A 22 44.37 -132.48 47.66
C LEU A 22 44.30 -132.07 46.19
N ASP A 23 45.27 -132.49 45.39
CA ASP A 23 45.33 -132.15 43.96
C ASP A 23 44.42 -133.04 43.09
N GLU A 24 44.37 -134.35 43.33
CA GLU A 24 43.58 -135.30 42.54
C GLU A 24 42.13 -135.50 43.01
N GLY A 25 41.82 -135.16 44.27
CA GLY A 25 40.52 -135.39 44.90
C GLY A 25 40.24 -136.86 45.28
N TRP A 26 39.01 -137.13 45.75
CA TRP A 26 38.54 -138.47 46.10
C TRP A 26 38.10 -139.23 44.84
N LYS A 27 38.66 -140.41 44.59
CA LYS A 27 38.23 -141.32 43.51
C LYS A 27 37.06 -142.19 43.96
N VAL A 28 36.31 -142.76 43.02
CA VAL A 28 35.04 -143.50 43.26
C VAL A 28 35.17 -144.69 44.23
N GLN A 29 36.38 -145.20 44.49
CA GLN A 29 36.66 -146.29 45.43
C GLN A 29 37.53 -145.88 46.63
N ASP A 30 37.88 -144.59 46.75
CA ASP A 30 38.63 -144.11 47.91
C ASP A 30 37.71 -144.04 49.14
N LYS A 31 38.14 -144.63 50.25
CA LYS A 31 37.51 -144.46 51.56
C LYS A 31 38.37 -143.52 52.40
N PRO A 32 38.11 -142.19 52.38
CA PRO A 32 38.93 -141.24 53.12
C PRO A 32 38.88 -141.57 54.62
N PRO A 33 40.02 -141.60 55.32
CA PRO A 33 40.05 -141.67 56.78
C PRO A 33 39.23 -140.54 57.39
N ALA A 34 38.54 -140.82 58.50
CA ALA A 34 37.77 -139.82 59.23
C ALA A 34 38.63 -138.60 59.63
N ALA A 35 39.94 -138.80 59.88
CA ALA A 35 40.87 -137.71 60.15
C ALA A 35 40.98 -136.69 59.00
N TRP A 36 40.88 -137.14 57.75
CA TRP A 36 40.95 -136.26 56.57
C TRP A 36 39.67 -135.44 56.39
N LEU A 37 38.51 -136.08 56.58
CA LEU A 37 37.22 -135.38 56.56
C LEU A 37 37.08 -134.39 57.72
N ASN A 38 37.54 -134.78 58.92
CA ASN A 38 37.59 -133.90 60.08
C ASN A 38 38.45 -132.65 59.81
N TRP A 39 39.60 -132.82 59.15
CA TRP A 39 40.46 -131.69 58.78
C TRP A 39 39.75 -130.74 57.82
N GLN A 40 39.08 -131.25 56.79
CA GLN A 40 38.36 -130.42 55.82
C GLN A 40 37.20 -129.67 56.50
N MET A 41 36.39 -130.36 57.30
CA MET A 41 35.23 -129.77 57.97
C MET A 41 35.64 -128.75 59.03
N ASN A 42 36.66 -129.03 59.84
CA ASN A 42 37.19 -128.07 60.81
C ASN A 42 37.81 -126.85 60.12
N SER A 43 38.63 -127.05 59.07
CA SER A 43 39.23 -125.93 58.32
C SER A 43 38.17 -125.04 57.67
N THR A 44 37.10 -125.64 57.16
CA THR A 44 35.96 -124.90 56.58
C THR A 44 35.20 -124.12 57.66
N TYR A 45 34.96 -124.73 58.82
CA TYR A 45 34.33 -124.08 59.96
C TYR A 45 35.15 -122.88 60.44
N GLU A 46 36.45 -123.06 60.68
CA GLU A 46 37.34 -121.98 61.17
C GLU A 46 37.42 -120.82 60.16
N ALA A 47 37.55 -121.11 58.85
CA ALA A 47 37.58 -120.07 57.82
C ALA A 47 36.25 -119.30 57.74
N LEU A 48 35.11 -119.99 57.83
CA LEU A 48 33.80 -119.32 57.85
C LEU A 48 33.57 -118.55 59.14
N HIS A 49 34.04 -119.07 60.28
CA HIS A 49 33.95 -118.39 61.56
C HIS A 49 34.78 -117.11 61.58
N GLU A 50 36.02 -117.17 61.07
CA GLU A 50 36.88 -116.01 60.88
C GLU A 50 36.24 -114.97 59.96
N LEU A 51 35.66 -115.40 58.82
CA LEU A 51 34.93 -114.49 57.93
C LEU A 51 33.72 -113.85 58.62
N GLN A 52 32.92 -114.60 59.38
CA GLN A 52 31.79 -114.03 60.10
C GLN A 52 32.23 -113.04 61.18
N GLN A 53 33.36 -113.28 61.86
CA GLN A 53 33.92 -112.36 62.85
C GLN A 53 34.48 -111.09 62.20
N LYS A 54 35.26 -111.23 61.10
CA LYS A 54 35.94 -110.11 60.44
C LYS A 54 35.03 -109.28 59.52
N SER A 55 34.02 -109.89 58.88
CA SER A 55 33.06 -109.16 58.02
C SER A 55 32.17 -108.18 58.81
N ALA A 56 32.11 -108.33 60.14
CA ALA A 56 31.46 -107.37 61.03
C ALA A 56 32.34 -106.17 61.43
N GLU A 57 33.62 -106.14 61.05
CA GLU A 57 34.50 -105.00 61.28
C GLU A 57 34.04 -103.82 60.41
N LYS A 58 33.14 -103.00 60.96
CA LYS A 58 32.67 -101.72 60.41
C LYS A 58 33.78 -100.66 60.26
N THR A 59 35.02 -101.01 60.55
CA THR A 59 36.17 -100.11 60.67
C THR A 59 36.50 -99.45 59.34
N GLU A 60 36.48 -100.18 58.22
CA GLU A 60 36.75 -99.59 56.90
C GLU A 60 35.63 -98.65 56.42
N VAL A 61 34.37 -99.01 56.66
CA VAL A 61 33.21 -98.17 56.29
C VAL A 61 33.19 -96.89 57.12
N ALA A 62 33.42 -96.99 58.44
CA ALA A 62 33.54 -95.83 59.32
C ALA A 62 34.72 -94.93 58.91
N ALA A 63 35.87 -95.51 58.58
CA ALA A 63 37.01 -94.76 58.08
C ALA A 63 36.73 -94.06 56.73
N ALA A 64 35.95 -94.68 55.85
CA ALA A 64 35.53 -94.07 54.60
C ALA A 64 34.55 -92.91 54.83
N GLU A 65 33.59 -93.06 55.74
CA GLU A 65 32.69 -91.97 56.15
C GLU A 65 33.45 -90.79 56.75
N ASP A 66 34.41 -91.04 57.64
CA ASP A 66 35.23 -89.99 58.25
C ASP A 66 36.09 -89.28 57.20
N ARG A 67 36.70 -90.01 56.27
CA ARG A 67 37.44 -89.40 55.13
C ARG A 67 36.52 -88.54 54.26
N ALA A 68 35.30 -89.00 53.99
CA ALA A 68 34.33 -88.26 53.18
C ALA A 68 33.90 -86.96 53.88
N LYS A 69 33.64 -87.01 55.20
CA LYS A 69 33.34 -85.83 56.02
C LYS A 69 34.49 -84.84 56.03
N VAL A 70 35.71 -85.31 56.30
CA VAL A 70 36.91 -84.46 56.29
C VAL A 70 37.11 -83.80 54.92
N HIS A 71 36.93 -84.55 53.82
CA HIS A 71 37.04 -83.98 52.48
C HIS A 71 35.95 -82.94 52.18
N ALA A 72 34.70 -83.22 52.58
CA ALA A 72 33.60 -82.28 52.43
C ALA A 72 33.84 -81.00 53.23
N ASP A 73 34.27 -81.12 54.49
CA ASP A 73 34.60 -79.99 55.37
C ASP A 73 35.75 -79.17 54.82
N GLN A 74 36.82 -79.82 54.34
CA GLN A 74 37.94 -79.13 53.68
C GLN A 74 37.51 -78.33 52.45
N LYS A 75 36.60 -78.90 51.64
CA LYS A 75 36.08 -78.21 50.44
C LYS A 75 35.14 -77.07 50.79
N ILE A 76 34.31 -77.24 51.83
CA ILE A 76 33.46 -76.17 52.35
C ILE A 76 34.33 -75.04 52.88
N GLN A 77 35.35 -75.34 53.69
CA GLN A 77 36.28 -74.36 54.24
C GLN A 77 37.07 -73.63 53.15
N SER A 78 37.50 -74.33 52.08
CA SER A 78 38.23 -73.69 50.98
C SER A 78 37.38 -72.74 50.16
N GLU A 79 36.08 -73.00 49.97
CA GLU A 79 35.15 -72.07 49.33
C GLU A 79 34.76 -70.91 50.25
N LEU A 80 34.52 -71.19 51.54
CA LEU A 80 34.26 -70.15 52.55
C LEU A 80 35.43 -69.16 52.69
N ALA A 81 36.67 -69.63 52.56
CA ALA A 81 37.86 -68.79 52.57
C ALA A 81 37.95 -67.81 51.39
N LYS A 82 37.22 -68.04 50.28
CA LYS A 82 37.19 -67.12 49.12
C LYS A 82 36.17 -65.98 49.30
N LEU A 83 35.11 -66.17 50.08
CA LEU A 83 34.05 -65.18 50.29
C LEU A 83 34.56 -63.78 50.74
N PRO A 84 35.53 -63.66 51.65
CA PRO A 84 36.07 -62.37 52.04
C PRO A 84 36.69 -61.59 50.86
N SER A 85 37.50 -62.27 50.04
CA SER A 85 38.14 -61.64 48.87
C SER A 85 37.11 -61.15 47.84
N ILE A 86 36.09 -61.95 47.55
CA ILE A 86 35.00 -61.57 46.63
C ILE A 86 34.23 -60.35 47.18
N LYS A 87 33.97 -60.31 48.48
CA LYS A 87 33.31 -59.18 49.13
C LYS A 87 34.15 -57.91 49.03
N GLU A 88 35.46 -58.02 49.18
CA GLU A 88 36.40 -56.91 49.10
C GLU A 88 36.53 -56.37 47.67
N GLU A 89 36.64 -57.25 46.67
CA GLU A 89 36.60 -56.90 45.25
C GLU A 89 35.29 -56.20 44.87
N LEU A 90 34.14 -56.72 45.34
CA LEU A 90 32.84 -56.10 45.08
C LEU A 90 32.74 -54.70 45.69
N ASN A 91 33.20 -54.53 46.94
CA ASN A 91 33.23 -53.22 47.58
C ASN A 91 34.15 -52.24 46.83
N SER A 92 35.31 -52.70 46.36
CA SER A 92 36.21 -51.92 45.52
C SER A 92 35.53 -51.47 44.22
N HIS A 93 34.83 -52.38 43.54
CA HIS A 93 34.08 -52.06 42.34
C HIS A 93 32.98 -51.01 42.59
N ILE A 94 32.20 -51.17 43.67
CA ILE A 94 31.14 -50.20 44.04
C ILE A 94 31.74 -48.81 44.33
N ASN A 95 32.88 -48.77 45.05
CA ASN A 95 33.58 -47.53 45.35
C ASN A 95 34.15 -46.87 44.09
N SER A 96 34.66 -47.66 43.12
CA SER A 96 35.11 -47.11 41.84
C SER A 96 33.98 -46.53 40.99
N ALA A 97 32.80 -47.18 40.96
CA ALA A 97 31.65 -46.69 40.21
C ALA A 97 31.13 -45.34 40.74
N THR A 98 31.12 -45.15 42.05
CA THR A 98 30.74 -43.86 42.67
C THR A 98 31.79 -42.77 42.43
N ALA A 99 33.08 -43.12 42.31
CA ALA A 99 34.14 -42.20 41.92
C ALA A 99 33.98 -41.67 40.48
N HIS A 100 33.26 -42.39 39.61
CA HIS A 100 33.07 -42.00 38.20
C HIS A 100 31.85 -41.11 37.96
N SER A 101 31.13 -40.67 38.99
CA SER A 101 30.05 -39.71 38.80
C SER A 101 30.60 -38.34 38.36
N ALA A 102 29.90 -37.61 37.49
CA ALA A 102 30.35 -36.28 37.05
C ALA A 102 30.53 -35.27 38.20
N SER A 103 29.82 -35.48 39.31
CA SER A 103 30.00 -34.72 40.56
C SER A 103 31.26 -35.08 41.33
N SER A 104 31.83 -36.27 41.10
CA SER A 104 33.00 -36.79 41.81
C SER A 104 34.29 -36.65 41.01
N ILE A 105 34.20 -36.57 39.67
CA ILE A 105 35.36 -36.33 38.81
C ILE A 105 35.80 -34.87 39.00
N SER A 106 36.94 -34.70 39.67
CA SER A 106 37.58 -33.40 39.84
C SER A 106 38.13 -32.88 38.52
N MET A 107 38.16 -31.57 38.37
CA MET A 107 38.78 -30.91 37.24
C MET A 107 39.61 -29.71 37.70
N ASN A 108 40.68 -29.44 36.97
CA ASN A 108 41.51 -28.25 37.11
C ASN A 108 41.71 -27.67 35.72
N ASP A 109 40.67 -27.02 35.22
CA ASP A 109 40.64 -26.42 33.89
C ASP A 109 40.68 -24.90 34.01
N PRO A 110 41.70 -24.23 33.42
CA PRO A 110 41.80 -22.77 33.43
C PRO A 110 40.60 -22.05 32.80
N ASP A 111 39.89 -22.68 31.87
CA ASP A 111 38.71 -22.10 31.22
C ASP A 111 37.47 -22.15 32.13
N PHE A 112 37.50 -22.96 33.18
CA PHE A 112 36.47 -23.07 34.21
C PHE A 112 37.04 -22.84 35.62
N PRO A 113 37.62 -21.66 35.91
CA PRO A 113 38.42 -21.44 37.12
C PRO A 113 37.61 -21.55 38.43
N ASN A 114 36.28 -21.44 38.34
CA ASN A 114 35.35 -21.52 39.47
C ASN A 114 34.64 -22.88 39.58
N GLN A 115 35.01 -23.86 38.74
CA GLN A 115 34.38 -25.19 38.72
C GLN A 115 35.42 -26.25 39.08
N THR A 116 35.15 -26.99 40.13
CA THR A 116 36.06 -28.03 40.65
C THR A 116 35.69 -29.43 40.19
N THR A 117 34.54 -29.60 39.53
CA THR A 117 34.01 -30.90 39.06
C THR A 117 33.42 -30.78 37.67
N VAL A 118 33.42 -31.89 36.93
CA VAL A 118 32.82 -31.97 35.58
C VAL A 118 31.34 -31.54 35.60
N LEU A 119 30.57 -31.95 36.61
CA LEU A 119 29.18 -31.52 36.76
C LEU A 119 29.06 -30.00 36.96
N GLY A 120 29.98 -29.40 37.72
CA GLY A 120 30.06 -27.94 37.90
C GLY A 120 30.26 -27.22 36.57
N ALA A 121 31.23 -27.65 35.78
CA ALA A 121 31.47 -27.10 34.44
C ALA A 121 30.27 -27.26 33.50
N LEU A 122 29.62 -28.43 33.47
CA LEU A 122 28.41 -28.65 32.65
C LEU A 122 27.25 -27.72 33.06
N LYS A 123 27.04 -27.52 34.37
CA LYS A 123 26.03 -26.56 34.88
C LYS A 123 26.39 -25.13 34.52
N ASN A 124 27.66 -24.76 34.62
CA ASN A 124 28.16 -23.44 34.23
C ASN A 124 27.93 -23.17 32.74
N LEU A 125 28.31 -24.11 31.86
CA LEU A 125 28.07 -24.03 30.42
C LEU A 125 26.58 -23.87 30.09
N LYS A 126 25.70 -24.66 30.74
CA LYS A 126 24.25 -24.52 30.58
C LYS A 126 23.76 -23.13 31.00
N SER A 127 24.29 -22.58 32.09
CA SER A 127 23.98 -21.24 32.56
C SER A 127 24.43 -20.16 31.56
N LEU A 128 25.67 -20.24 31.07
CA LEU A 128 26.21 -19.33 30.06
C LEU A 128 25.40 -19.37 28.77
N ALA A 129 25.06 -20.56 28.28
CA ALA A 129 24.21 -20.73 27.09
C ALA A 129 22.82 -20.08 27.28
N ASN A 130 22.20 -20.24 28.44
CA ASN A 130 20.93 -19.57 28.74
C ASN A 130 21.08 -18.05 28.86
N SER A 131 22.18 -17.56 29.46
CA SER A 131 22.48 -16.13 29.53
C SER A 131 22.64 -15.52 28.14
N ILE A 132 23.39 -16.18 27.24
CA ILE A 132 23.57 -15.75 25.85
C ILE A 132 22.21 -15.66 25.14
N LYS A 133 21.39 -16.72 25.21
CA LYS A 133 20.05 -16.73 24.59
C LYS A 133 19.17 -15.58 25.10
N SER A 134 19.14 -15.37 26.42
CA SER A 134 18.35 -14.29 27.02
C SER A 134 18.85 -12.90 26.60
N LYS A 135 20.17 -12.70 26.55
CA LYS A 135 20.76 -11.42 26.09
C LYS A 135 20.51 -11.16 24.60
N VAL A 136 20.63 -12.18 23.76
CA VAL A 136 20.36 -12.08 22.32
C VAL A 136 18.87 -11.80 22.08
N ALA A 137 17.96 -12.52 22.75
CA ALA A 137 16.53 -12.28 22.65
C ALA A 137 16.16 -10.85 23.08
N ALA A 138 16.74 -10.37 24.18
CA ALA A 138 16.54 -9.00 24.65
C ALA A 138 17.06 -7.95 23.65
N ALA A 139 18.20 -8.21 22.99
CA ALA A 139 18.77 -7.31 22.00
C ALA A 139 17.93 -7.26 20.70
N ILE A 140 17.30 -8.37 20.31
CA ILE A 140 16.39 -8.43 19.16
C ILE A 140 15.05 -7.74 19.48
N GLY A 141 14.53 -7.94 20.70
CA GLY A 141 13.21 -7.45 21.11
C GLY A 141 12.06 -8.34 20.60
N ALA A 142 10.81 -7.91 20.81
CA ALA A 142 9.65 -8.67 20.38
C ALA A 142 9.67 -8.92 18.85
N PRO A 143 9.36 -10.14 18.37
CA PRO A 143 8.76 -11.27 19.09
C PRO A 143 9.75 -12.25 19.74
N ALA A 144 11.05 -11.94 19.81
CA ALA A 144 12.03 -12.80 20.49
C ALA A 144 11.85 -12.79 22.02
N GLY A 145 11.97 -13.95 22.64
CA GLY A 145 11.82 -14.16 24.08
C GLY A 145 12.99 -14.96 24.66
N GLY A 146 13.31 -14.75 25.95
CA GLY A 146 14.47 -15.39 26.60
C GLY A 146 14.38 -16.92 26.71
N THR A 147 13.20 -17.50 26.47
CA THR A 147 12.94 -18.94 26.43
C THR A 147 13.11 -19.56 25.05
N ASP A 148 13.28 -18.75 24.00
CA ASP A 148 13.46 -19.26 22.63
C ASP A 148 14.73 -20.13 22.53
N THR A 149 14.68 -21.12 21.64
CA THR A 149 15.86 -21.86 21.19
C THR A 149 16.73 -21.02 20.26
N GLY A 150 17.97 -21.43 20.04
CA GLY A 150 18.86 -20.77 19.06
C GLY A 150 18.25 -20.71 17.66
N ASP A 151 17.61 -21.79 17.23
CA ASP A 151 16.94 -21.87 15.92
C ASP A 151 15.73 -20.94 15.83
N GLN A 152 14.93 -20.83 16.90
CA GLN A 152 13.81 -19.90 16.95
C GLN A 152 14.26 -18.45 16.86
N LEU A 153 15.36 -18.08 17.54
CA LEU A 153 15.95 -16.74 17.43
C LEU A 153 16.46 -16.46 16.01
N ALA A 154 17.15 -17.43 15.40
CA ALA A 154 17.62 -17.33 14.02
C ALA A 154 16.46 -17.14 13.03
N GLN A 155 15.37 -17.91 13.20
CA GLN A 155 14.19 -17.77 12.36
C GLN A 155 13.53 -16.39 12.51
N LYS A 156 13.38 -15.89 13.74
CA LYS A 156 12.81 -14.54 13.98
C LYS A 156 13.63 -13.42 13.34
N ILE A 157 14.96 -13.55 13.30
CA ILE A 157 15.83 -12.63 12.56
C ILE A 157 15.54 -12.72 11.05
N ASN A 158 15.41 -13.92 10.50
CA ASN A 158 15.09 -14.12 9.09
C ASN A 158 13.71 -13.56 8.71
N ASP A 159 12.71 -13.75 9.57
CA ASP A 159 11.37 -13.18 9.39
C ASP A 159 11.41 -11.65 9.40
N ALA A 160 12.16 -11.05 10.33
CA ALA A 160 12.37 -9.60 10.38
C ALA A 160 13.07 -9.07 9.12
N LYS A 161 14.06 -9.80 8.59
CA LYS A 161 14.72 -9.46 7.31
C LYS A 161 13.75 -9.54 6.14
N ALA A 162 12.92 -10.59 6.07
CA ALA A 162 11.91 -10.74 5.03
C ALA A 162 10.90 -9.60 5.07
N LEU A 163 10.45 -9.21 6.27
CA LEU A 163 9.56 -8.06 6.47
C LEU A 163 10.24 -6.75 6.05
N GLY A 164 11.49 -6.52 6.45
CA GLY A 164 12.26 -5.34 6.05
C GLY A 164 12.44 -5.23 4.54
N ALA A 165 12.81 -6.33 3.88
CA ALA A 165 12.94 -6.38 2.42
C ALA A 165 11.60 -6.10 1.72
N LYS A 166 10.49 -6.68 2.22
CA LYS A 166 9.14 -6.40 1.72
C LYS A 166 8.81 -4.91 1.84
N ASN A 167 9.02 -4.30 3.02
CA ASN A 167 8.72 -2.90 3.26
C ASN A 167 9.53 -1.95 2.35
N LEU A 168 10.80 -2.28 2.10
CA LEU A 168 11.63 -1.52 1.15
C LEU A 168 11.09 -1.64 -0.29
N ASN A 169 10.76 -2.86 -0.74
CA ASN A 169 10.17 -3.07 -2.06
C ASN A 169 8.82 -2.33 -2.22
N ASP A 170 7.99 -2.32 -1.17
CA ASP A 170 6.74 -1.56 -1.13
C ASP A 170 6.98 -0.04 -1.28
N LYS A 171 8.14 0.44 -0.86
CA LYS A 171 8.63 1.82 -1.08
C LYS A 171 9.52 1.96 -2.33
N SER A 172 9.39 1.03 -3.28
CA SER A 172 10.10 1.03 -4.56
C SER A 172 11.64 0.98 -4.44
N VAL A 173 12.17 0.48 -3.32
CA VAL A 173 13.59 0.22 -3.11
C VAL A 173 13.85 -1.28 -3.22
N ALA A 174 14.58 -1.71 -4.25
CA ALA A 174 14.83 -3.13 -4.51
C ALA A 174 15.61 -3.81 -3.36
N ALA A 175 15.01 -4.82 -2.74
CA ALA A 175 15.58 -5.58 -1.63
C ALA A 175 15.18 -7.06 -1.65
N ASN A 176 16.04 -7.93 -1.09
CA ASN A 176 15.81 -9.37 -0.95
C ASN A 176 16.01 -9.82 0.51
N ALA A 177 15.18 -10.76 1.00
CA ALA A 177 15.26 -11.33 2.35
C ALA A 177 16.60 -12.03 2.68
N ASN A 178 17.35 -12.47 1.66
CA ASN A 178 18.66 -13.11 1.81
C ASN A 178 19.80 -12.12 2.07
N GLU A 179 19.59 -10.82 1.86
CA GLU A 179 20.61 -9.79 2.13
C GLU A 179 20.98 -9.71 3.61
N SER A 180 22.14 -9.13 3.96
CA SER A 180 22.47 -8.89 5.36
C SER A 180 21.54 -7.81 5.97
N VAL A 181 21.33 -7.86 7.29
CA VAL A 181 20.57 -6.83 8.02
C VAL A 181 21.16 -5.43 7.75
N GLN A 182 22.49 -5.33 7.71
CA GLN A 182 23.19 -4.07 7.39
C GLN A 182 22.92 -3.58 5.97
N SER A 183 22.85 -4.47 4.98
CA SER A 183 22.48 -4.10 3.59
C SER A 183 21.07 -3.53 3.53
N LEU A 184 20.12 -4.19 4.19
CA LEU A 184 18.73 -3.71 4.27
C LEU A 184 18.65 -2.33 4.92
N PHE A 185 19.34 -2.11 6.06
CA PHE A 185 19.37 -0.79 6.70
C PHE A 185 20.03 0.28 5.84
N SER A 186 21.09 -0.03 5.11
CA SER A 186 21.76 0.94 4.23
C SER A 186 20.85 1.39 3.09
N LYS A 187 19.94 0.53 2.63
CA LYS A 187 18.95 0.85 1.60
C LYS A 187 17.81 1.74 2.07
N VAL A 188 17.60 1.90 3.39
CA VAL A 188 16.58 2.80 3.94
C VAL A 188 16.82 4.25 3.49
N GLY A 189 18.08 4.67 3.32
CA GLY A 189 18.40 6.01 2.79
C GLY A 189 17.97 6.24 1.34
N ASN A 190 17.67 5.18 0.59
CA ASN A 190 17.18 5.26 -0.79
C ASN A 190 15.65 5.32 -0.87
N ILE A 191 14.94 5.27 0.27
CA ILE A 191 13.50 5.46 0.28
C ILE A 191 13.22 6.85 -0.27
N VAL A 192 12.51 6.89 -1.39
CA VAL A 192 12.11 8.14 -2.03
C VAL A 192 11.03 8.77 -1.17
N GLU A 193 11.40 9.75 -0.36
CA GLU A 193 10.46 10.69 0.23
C GLU A 193 10.12 11.74 -0.83
N ALA A 194 8.84 12.04 -1.03
CA ALA A 194 8.41 13.14 -1.90
C ALA A 194 8.87 14.47 -1.29
N ARG A 195 10.12 14.87 -1.55
CA ARG A 195 10.72 16.12 -1.09
C ARG A 195 10.90 17.05 -2.27
N GLY A 196 10.34 18.25 -2.14
CA GLY A 196 10.46 19.33 -3.12
C GLY A 196 9.11 19.89 -3.55
N ASN A 197 9.09 21.18 -3.84
CA ASN A 197 7.93 21.80 -4.49
C ASN A 197 7.94 21.39 -5.97
N VAL A 198 6.82 20.85 -6.45
CA VAL A 198 6.62 20.69 -7.89
C VAL A 198 6.61 22.10 -8.51
N PRO A 199 7.44 22.39 -9.52
CA PRO A 199 7.38 23.65 -10.24
C PRO A 199 5.94 23.96 -10.70
N ASN A 200 5.48 25.19 -10.51
CA ASN A 200 4.09 25.58 -10.77
C ASN A 200 3.57 25.10 -12.13
N HIS A 201 4.40 25.08 -13.17
CA HIS A 201 4.03 24.64 -14.51
C HIS A 201 3.74 23.13 -14.64
N LEU A 202 4.34 22.27 -13.81
CA LEU A 202 4.08 20.82 -13.87
C LEU A 202 2.75 20.46 -13.22
N VAL A 203 2.37 21.19 -12.16
CA VAL A 203 1.05 21.06 -11.50
C VAL A 203 -0.10 21.40 -12.46
N LEU A 204 0.12 22.35 -13.37
CA LEU A 204 -0.87 22.80 -14.35
C LEU A 204 -1.11 21.80 -15.50
N SER A 205 -0.31 20.72 -15.58
CA SER A 205 -0.38 19.74 -16.68
C SER A 205 -1.00 18.39 -16.30
N GLY A 206 -1.65 18.29 -15.13
CA GLY A 206 -2.35 17.07 -14.69
C GLY A 206 -1.42 15.98 -14.11
N TRP A 207 -0.21 16.34 -13.72
CA TRP A 207 0.75 15.41 -13.11
C TRP A 207 0.52 15.27 -11.62
N TRP A 208 0.80 14.07 -11.10
CA TRP A 208 0.68 13.74 -9.68
C TRP A 208 1.80 14.40 -8.86
N PHE A 209 1.48 15.01 -7.70
CA PHE A 209 2.48 15.60 -6.80
C PHE A 209 3.39 14.55 -6.13
N SER A 210 2.93 13.30 -6.07
CA SER A 210 3.66 12.18 -5.49
C SER A 210 3.26 10.88 -6.21
N ARG A 211 4.17 9.89 -6.21
CA ARG A 211 3.87 8.51 -6.63
C ARG A 211 3.41 7.63 -5.45
N ASP A 212 3.42 8.17 -4.23
CA ASP A 212 3.03 7.44 -3.02
C ASP A 212 1.49 7.39 -2.93
N ARG A 213 0.94 6.17 -2.89
CA ARG A 213 -0.51 5.90 -3.02
C ARG A 213 -1.40 6.63 -2.01
N GLU A 214 -0.86 7.03 -0.86
CA GLU A 214 -1.59 7.68 0.24
C GLU A 214 -1.65 9.20 0.14
N HIS A 215 -0.86 9.82 -0.75
CA HIS A 215 -0.80 11.28 -0.92
C HIS A 215 -1.10 11.68 -2.37
N ASN A 216 -2.03 10.94 -2.99
CA ASN A 216 -2.62 11.22 -4.29
C ASN A 216 -3.50 12.48 -4.25
N GLN A 217 -2.90 13.63 -3.97
CA GLN A 217 -3.57 14.90 -4.28
C GLN A 217 -3.47 15.07 -5.80
N LEU A 218 -4.63 15.16 -6.45
CA LEU A 218 -4.70 15.57 -7.84
C LEU A 218 -4.53 17.09 -7.84
N GLY A 219 -3.58 17.61 -8.60
CA GLY A 219 -3.54 19.04 -8.89
C GLY A 219 -4.76 19.40 -9.71
N THR A 220 -5.85 19.82 -9.05
CA THR A 220 -7.02 20.34 -9.75
C THR A 220 -6.87 21.85 -9.80
N MET A 221 -6.68 22.40 -11.00
CA MET A 221 -6.96 23.82 -11.21
C MET A 221 -8.47 23.94 -11.43
N PRO A 222 -9.21 24.68 -10.58
CA PRO A 222 -10.63 24.86 -10.78
C PRO A 222 -10.89 25.46 -12.15
N ASN A 223 -11.73 24.82 -12.96
CA ASN A 223 -12.17 25.40 -14.22
C ASN A 223 -13.08 26.60 -13.93
N ARG A 224 -12.49 27.80 -13.89
CA ARG A 224 -13.23 29.05 -13.68
C ARG A 224 -13.93 29.55 -14.94
N SER A 225 -13.93 28.79 -16.05
CA SER A 225 -14.72 29.12 -17.25
C SER A 225 -16.18 28.69 -17.15
N ALA A 226 -16.54 27.87 -16.15
CA ALA A 226 -17.88 27.29 -16.01
C ALA A 226 -18.80 28.05 -15.05
N GLU A 227 -18.27 29.02 -14.31
CA GLU A 227 -18.99 29.91 -13.40
C GLU A 227 -18.75 31.33 -13.92
N ASP A 228 -19.74 32.22 -13.94
CA ASP A 228 -19.73 33.62 -14.46
C ASP A 228 -18.70 34.57 -13.79
N HIS A 229 -17.51 34.07 -13.48
CA HIS A 229 -16.36 34.80 -12.97
C HIS A 229 -15.60 35.45 -14.12
N HIS A 230 -16.24 36.42 -14.79
CA HIS A 230 -15.52 37.37 -15.63
C HIS A 230 -14.54 38.14 -14.76
N MET A 231 -13.27 37.76 -14.77
CA MET A 231 -12.23 38.55 -14.13
C MET A 231 -11.85 39.70 -15.06
N SER A 232 -11.87 40.93 -14.54
CA SER A 232 -11.40 42.10 -15.28
C SER A 232 -9.95 41.91 -15.73
N SER A 233 -9.63 42.41 -16.92
CA SER A 233 -8.25 42.46 -17.41
C SER A 233 -7.40 43.33 -16.48
N THR A 234 -6.15 42.93 -16.23
CA THR A 234 -5.19 43.72 -15.45
C THR A 234 -4.67 44.92 -16.23
N SER A 235 -4.70 44.85 -17.56
CA SER A 235 -4.34 45.92 -18.47
C SER A 235 -5.02 45.74 -19.83
N HIS A 236 -5.22 46.83 -20.57
CA HIS A 236 -5.70 46.78 -21.95
C HIS A 236 -4.93 47.77 -22.82
N THR A 237 -4.84 47.47 -24.12
CA THR A 237 -4.42 48.42 -25.14
C THR A 237 -5.19 48.18 -26.43
N VAL A 238 -5.31 49.19 -27.28
CA VAL A 238 -6.12 49.14 -28.49
C VAL A 238 -5.28 49.57 -29.68
N TRP A 239 -5.32 48.77 -30.74
CA TRP A 239 -4.84 49.17 -32.05
C TRP A 239 -6.04 49.63 -32.87
N HIS A 240 -6.14 50.94 -33.09
CA HIS A 240 -7.32 51.56 -33.70
C HIS A 240 -7.62 50.93 -35.06
N GLY A 241 -8.86 50.46 -35.22
CA GLY A 241 -9.30 49.84 -36.47
C GLY A 241 -8.73 48.45 -36.76
N ASP A 242 -8.11 47.79 -35.78
CA ASP A 242 -7.60 46.42 -35.91
C ASP A 242 -8.06 45.52 -34.74
N ARG A 243 -7.46 45.62 -33.56
CA ARG A 243 -7.70 44.69 -32.42
C ARG A 243 -7.63 45.38 -31.08
N VAL A 244 -8.30 44.77 -30.10
CA VAL A 244 -8.13 45.05 -28.68
C VAL A 244 -7.20 43.99 -28.09
N PHE A 245 -6.39 44.39 -27.12
CA PHE A 245 -5.52 43.49 -26.36
C PHE A 245 -5.89 43.61 -24.89
N LEU A 246 -6.12 42.48 -24.24
CA LEU A 246 -6.49 42.37 -22.84
C LEU A 246 -5.48 41.46 -22.15
N LYS A 247 -4.86 41.97 -21.09
CA LYS A 247 -3.92 41.21 -20.26
C LYS A 247 -4.74 40.46 -19.18
N PRO A 248 -4.78 39.12 -19.20
CA PRO A 248 -5.53 38.36 -18.21
C PRO A 248 -4.82 38.43 -16.85
N PRO A 249 -5.53 38.21 -15.74
CA PRO A 249 -4.90 38.10 -14.42
C PRO A 249 -3.95 36.91 -14.32
N HIS A 250 -3.01 36.96 -13.38
CA HIS A 250 -2.14 35.83 -13.05
C HIS A 250 -2.99 34.59 -12.70
N GLY A 251 -2.70 33.46 -13.34
CA GLY A 251 -3.44 32.22 -13.18
C GLY A 251 -2.99 31.18 -14.21
N PHE A 252 -3.88 30.81 -15.14
CA PHE A 252 -3.54 29.92 -16.26
C PHE A 252 -2.51 30.55 -17.21
N TYR A 253 -2.57 31.88 -17.35
CA TYR A 253 -1.55 32.66 -18.02
C TYR A 253 -0.60 33.24 -16.97
N ASP A 254 0.63 33.47 -17.37
CA ASP A 254 1.67 34.13 -16.58
C ASP A 254 1.30 35.55 -16.13
N GLY A 255 0.18 36.08 -16.61
CA GLY A 255 -0.27 37.44 -16.38
C GLY A 255 0.59 38.46 -17.11
N GLU A 256 1.45 38.04 -18.05
CA GLU A 256 2.27 38.87 -18.95
C GLU A 256 1.85 38.72 -20.43
N SER A 257 1.20 37.61 -20.76
CA SER A 257 0.64 37.33 -22.08
C SER A 257 -0.59 38.21 -22.41
N TRP A 258 -0.87 38.44 -23.70
CA TRP A 258 -2.03 39.21 -24.16
C TRP A 258 -3.04 38.31 -24.88
N VAL A 259 -4.32 38.47 -24.55
CA VAL A 259 -5.45 37.93 -25.32
C VAL A 259 -5.95 39.03 -26.25
N THR A 260 -6.29 38.69 -27.49
CA THR A 260 -6.69 39.71 -28.48
C THR A 260 -7.95 39.33 -29.23
N ALA A 261 -8.77 40.32 -29.53
CA ALA A 261 -9.98 40.19 -30.35
C ALA A 261 -10.01 41.27 -31.44
N PRO A 262 -10.31 40.91 -32.70
CA PRO A 262 -10.41 41.89 -33.78
C PRO A 262 -11.62 42.80 -33.57
N VAL A 263 -11.40 44.11 -33.62
CA VAL A 263 -12.42 45.16 -33.49
C VAL A 263 -12.20 46.23 -34.57
N PRO A 264 -12.31 45.87 -35.88
CA PRO A 264 -11.91 46.74 -36.99
C PRO A 264 -12.71 48.05 -37.08
N HIS A 265 -13.88 48.09 -36.44
CA HIS A 265 -14.77 49.24 -36.41
C HIS A 265 -14.57 50.14 -35.18
N LEU A 266 -13.73 49.74 -34.21
CA LEU A 266 -13.37 50.58 -33.07
C LEU A 266 -12.35 51.64 -33.53
N ARG A 267 -12.89 52.68 -34.15
CA ARG A 267 -12.17 53.82 -34.70
C ARG A 267 -12.78 55.13 -34.17
N PRO A 268 -12.00 56.19 -33.96
CA PRO A 268 -12.51 57.48 -33.48
C PRO A 268 -13.70 57.99 -34.29
N GLU A 269 -13.67 57.86 -35.62
CA GLU A 269 -14.72 58.36 -36.52
C GLU A 269 -16.08 57.64 -36.38
N ASN A 270 -16.11 56.48 -35.73
CA ASN A 270 -17.33 55.70 -35.49
C ASN A 270 -17.87 55.88 -34.06
N ILE A 271 -17.11 56.55 -33.18
CA ILE A 271 -17.49 56.79 -31.80
C ILE A 271 -17.93 58.25 -31.68
N ARG A 272 -19.05 58.48 -30.99
CA ARG A 272 -19.61 59.83 -30.78
C ARG A 272 -18.53 60.77 -30.22
N SER A 273 -18.46 61.99 -30.77
CA SER A 273 -17.50 63.00 -30.35
C SER A 273 -17.47 63.16 -28.83
N GLY A 274 -16.30 62.97 -28.23
CA GLY A 274 -16.07 63.09 -26.78
C GLY A 274 -16.44 61.85 -25.94
N THR A 275 -16.91 60.76 -26.53
CA THR A 275 -17.08 59.47 -25.83
C THR A 275 -15.79 58.67 -25.89
N ASP A 276 -15.33 58.14 -24.75
CA ASP A 276 -14.17 57.25 -24.65
C ASP A 276 -14.64 55.79 -24.58
N VAL A 277 -14.14 54.95 -25.49
CA VAL A 277 -14.33 53.51 -25.44
C VAL A 277 -12.95 52.85 -25.43
N LEU A 278 -12.54 52.32 -24.28
CA LEU A 278 -11.27 51.60 -24.09
C LEU A 278 -10.02 52.41 -24.50
N GLY A 279 -10.05 53.73 -24.30
CA GLY A 279 -8.97 54.66 -24.65
C GLY A 279 -9.10 55.28 -26.05
N VAL A 280 -10.09 54.87 -26.85
CA VAL A 280 -10.38 55.47 -28.16
C VAL A 280 -11.43 56.56 -28.01
N VAL A 281 -11.00 57.82 -28.04
CA VAL A 281 -11.90 58.98 -27.96
C VAL A 281 -12.54 59.24 -29.32
N GLY A 282 -13.86 59.31 -29.33
CA GLY A 282 -14.65 59.54 -30.53
C GLY A 282 -14.49 60.94 -31.13
N THR A 283 -14.57 60.99 -32.45
CA THR A 283 -14.54 62.20 -33.28
C THR A 283 -15.77 62.31 -34.18
N MET A 284 -16.70 61.34 -34.14
CA MET A 284 -17.90 61.39 -34.96
C MET A 284 -18.71 62.65 -34.60
N PRO A 285 -18.86 63.61 -35.54
CA PRO A 285 -19.55 64.85 -35.26
C PRO A 285 -20.98 64.57 -34.84
N THR A 286 -21.42 65.17 -33.74
CA THR A 286 -22.84 65.14 -33.35
C THR A 286 -23.61 66.05 -34.30
N GLY A 287 -23.98 65.53 -35.48
CA GLY A 287 -24.48 66.35 -36.58
C GLY A 287 -25.99 66.59 -36.52
N ALA A 288 -26.39 67.84 -36.29
CA ALA A 288 -27.66 68.36 -36.80
C ALA A 288 -27.54 68.54 -38.32
N ARG A 289 -28.42 67.91 -39.11
CA ARG A 289 -28.38 67.97 -40.58
C ARG A 289 -29.17 69.19 -41.10
N LYS A 290 -28.58 69.97 -42.00
CA LYS A 290 -29.27 71.04 -42.77
C LYS A 290 -29.38 70.62 -44.24
N ALA A 291 -30.53 70.83 -44.86
CA ALA A 291 -30.73 70.64 -46.30
C ALA A 291 -31.09 71.98 -46.97
N HIS A 292 -30.46 72.29 -48.10
CA HIS A 292 -30.75 73.48 -48.90
C HIS A 292 -31.41 73.05 -50.22
N HIS A 293 -32.54 73.66 -50.59
CA HIS A 293 -33.17 73.44 -51.90
C HIS A 293 -33.49 74.77 -52.56
N LYS A 294 -33.14 74.90 -53.86
CA LYS A 294 -33.32 76.12 -54.64
C LYS A 294 -34.59 76.00 -55.47
N LEU A 295 -35.62 76.79 -55.16
CA LEU A 295 -36.85 76.85 -55.95
C LEU A 295 -36.72 77.99 -56.99
N THR A 296 -36.89 77.67 -58.28
CA THR A 296 -36.93 78.68 -59.36
C THR A 296 -38.37 78.77 -59.87
N LEU A 297 -39.00 79.94 -59.76
CA LEU A 297 -40.38 80.17 -60.20
C LEU A 297 -40.43 80.61 -61.68
N PRO A 298 -41.43 80.19 -62.48
CA PRO A 298 -41.60 80.64 -63.85
C PRO A 298 -42.02 82.13 -63.90
N ARG A 299 -41.38 82.89 -64.81
CA ARG A 299 -41.56 84.33 -65.00
C ARG A 299 -42.89 84.62 -65.73
N THR A 300 -43.79 85.37 -65.12
CA THR A 300 -44.89 86.08 -65.81
C THR A 300 -44.54 87.56 -65.94
N GLU A 301 -45.01 88.21 -67.01
CA GLU A 301 -44.46 89.46 -67.57
C GLU A 301 -44.67 90.74 -66.74
N TRP A 302 -45.16 90.63 -65.51
CA TRP A 302 -45.25 91.75 -64.57
C TRP A 302 -44.79 91.24 -63.20
N GLU A 303 -43.71 91.83 -62.67
CA GLU A 303 -43.06 91.62 -61.35
C GLU A 303 -41.77 90.77 -61.31
N THR A 304 -40.72 91.37 -60.72
CA THR A 304 -39.45 90.74 -60.32
C THR A 304 -39.59 90.13 -58.93
N TYR A 305 -39.36 88.81 -58.79
CA TYR A 305 -39.30 88.13 -57.49
C TYR A 305 -37.85 87.79 -57.12
N GLU A 306 -37.44 88.17 -55.91
CA GLU A 306 -36.15 87.80 -55.31
C GLU A 306 -36.25 86.50 -54.48
N LEU A 307 -35.09 85.88 -54.25
CA LEU A 307 -34.88 84.57 -53.60
C LEU A 307 -35.77 84.33 -52.37
N ILE A 308 -36.39 83.13 -52.30
CA ILE A 308 -37.04 82.62 -51.09
C ILE A 308 -36.11 81.55 -50.48
N GLU A 309 -35.54 81.83 -49.31
CA GLU A 309 -34.85 80.84 -48.48
C GLU A 309 -35.85 80.21 -47.50
N ILE A 310 -35.98 78.87 -47.53
CA ILE A 310 -36.82 78.11 -46.60
C ILE A 310 -35.91 77.36 -45.62
N PRO A 311 -35.74 77.82 -44.37
CA PRO A 311 -35.07 77.05 -43.35
C PRO A 311 -36.02 75.98 -42.82
N VAL A 312 -35.71 74.70 -43.07
CA VAL A 312 -36.39 73.59 -42.39
C VAL A 312 -35.68 73.36 -41.06
N ILE A 313 -36.36 73.67 -39.96
CA ILE A 313 -35.89 73.43 -38.60
C ILE A 313 -36.51 72.12 -38.11
N ASP A 314 -35.65 71.14 -37.86
CA ASP A 314 -35.79 69.90 -37.08
C ASP A 314 -37.11 69.09 -37.18
N ILE A 315 -37.01 67.84 -37.63
CA ILE A 315 -38.14 66.95 -37.87
C ILE A 315 -38.17 65.88 -36.77
N GLY A 316 -38.46 66.33 -35.55
CA GLY A 316 -38.94 65.47 -34.47
C GLY A 316 -40.43 65.12 -34.64
N PHE A 317 -40.89 64.06 -33.99
CA PHE A 317 -42.18 63.36 -34.18
C PHE A 317 -43.49 64.18 -33.99
N ASP A 318 -43.44 65.49 -33.78
CA ASP A 318 -44.61 66.41 -33.77
C ASP A 318 -44.28 67.70 -34.55
N ALA A 319 -44.13 67.60 -35.87
CA ALA A 319 -43.63 68.70 -36.69
C ALA A 319 -44.69 69.79 -36.97
N GLN A 320 -44.39 71.03 -36.58
CA GLN A 320 -45.00 72.24 -37.13
C GLN A 320 -44.14 72.74 -38.30
N VAL A 321 -44.70 72.78 -39.52
CA VAL A 321 -44.01 73.37 -40.67
C VAL A 321 -44.33 74.87 -40.71
N ILE A 322 -43.33 75.70 -40.43
CA ILE A 322 -43.42 77.15 -40.60
C ILE A 322 -42.86 77.50 -41.96
N VAL A 323 -43.73 77.90 -42.90
CA VAL A 323 -43.31 78.43 -44.21
C VAL A 323 -43.51 79.94 -44.22
N PRO A 324 -42.44 80.74 -44.09
CA PRO A 324 -42.53 82.17 -44.36
C PRO A 324 -42.60 82.38 -45.88
N ILE A 325 -43.73 82.87 -46.39
CA ILE A 325 -43.82 83.35 -47.79
C ILE A 325 -43.70 84.87 -47.75
N THR A 326 -42.60 85.40 -48.27
CA THR A 326 -42.40 86.84 -48.43
C THR A 326 -42.55 87.16 -49.91
N GLY A 327 -43.54 87.99 -50.24
CA GLY A 327 -43.78 88.46 -51.60
C GLY A 327 -44.11 89.95 -51.60
N VAL A 328 -43.78 90.64 -52.69
CA VAL A 328 -44.18 92.03 -52.92
C VAL A 328 -45.52 91.99 -53.65
N PHE A 329 -46.58 92.48 -53.02
CA PHE A 329 -47.85 92.77 -53.69
C PHE A 329 -48.09 94.28 -53.55
N SER A 330 -48.15 94.99 -54.67
CA SER A 330 -48.39 96.45 -54.72
C SER A 330 -47.38 97.30 -53.93
N GLY A 331 -46.10 96.94 -53.93
CA GLY A 331 -45.00 97.81 -53.45
C GLY A 331 -44.67 97.78 -51.95
N TYR A 332 -45.22 96.84 -51.16
CA TYR A 332 -44.83 96.64 -49.75
C TYR A 332 -44.36 95.20 -49.49
N TYR A 333 -43.26 95.03 -48.74
CA TYR A 333 -42.78 93.73 -48.27
C TYR A 333 -43.59 93.25 -47.06
N LYS A 334 -44.15 92.04 -47.12
CA LYS A 334 -44.79 91.41 -45.95
C LYS A 334 -44.50 89.92 -45.87
N THR A 335 -44.26 89.43 -44.66
CA THR A 335 -44.00 88.03 -44.33
C THR A 335 -45.30 87.34 -43.94
N LEU A 336 -45.70 86.30 -44.68
CA LEU A 336 -46.82 85.43 -44.33
C LEU A 336 -46.31 84.24 -43.51
N ILE A 337 -46.74 84.09 -42.25
CA ILE A 337 -46.34 82.95 -41.39
C ILE A 337 -47.46 81.92 -41.39
N LEU A 338 -47.19 80.72 -41.90
CA LEU A 338 -48.15 79.61 -41.90
C LEU A 338 -47.86 78.66 -40.74
N TRP A 339 -48.92 78.24 -40.05
CA TRP A 339 -48.89 77.24 -38.98
C TRP A 339 -49.65 76.00 -39.46
N SER A 340 -48.96 74.88 -39.68
CA SER A 340 -49.64 73.64 -40.09
C SER A 340 -50.06 72.82 -38.86
N GLY A 341 -51.35 72.86 -38.54
CA GLY A 341 -51.98 72.03 -37.52
C GLY A 341 -53.47 71.86 -37.81
N ARG A 342 -53.79 70.98 -38.77
CA ARG A 342 -55.11 70.70 -39.37
C ARG A 342 -55.59 71.67 -40.47
N THR A 343 -56.15 71.02 -41.49
CA THR A 343 -56.45 71.47 -42.85
C THR A 343 -57.67 72.38 -42.93
N ASN A 344 -57.43 73.70 -42.92
CA ASN A 344 -58.14 74.75 -43.67
C ASN A 344 -57.79 76.09 -43.00
N SER A 345 -56.99 76.90 -43.67
CA SER A 345 -56.68 78.25 -43.20
C SER A 345 -57.35 79.23 -44.14
N TRP A 346 -58.22 80.09 -43.62
CA TRP A 346 -58.79 81.21 -44.38
C TRP A 346 -57.94 82.46 -44.14
N VAL A 347 -57.75 83.24 -45.20
CA VAL A 347 -57.14 84.57 -45.11
C VAL A 347 -58.11 85.57 -45.74
N GLU A 348 -58.51 86.57 -44.96
CA GLU A 348 -59.33 87.68 -45.44
C GLU A 348 -58.45 88.87 -45.79
N TYR A 349 -58.64 89.43 -46.98
CA TYR A 349 -57.97 90.66 -47.39
C TYR A 349 -58.92 91.52 -48.23
N GLY A 350 -59.17 92.76 -47.78
CA GLY A 350 -59.88 93.78 -48.56
C GLY A 350 -61.26 93.38 -49.09
N GLY A 351 -62.02 92.57 -48.33
CA GLY A 351 -63.37 92.11 -48.73
C GLY A 351 -63.40 90.87 -49.64
N ASN A 352 -62.25 90.29 -49.98
CA ASN A 352 -62.17 89.01 -50.69
C ASN A 352 -61.56 87.92 -49.79
N THR A 353 -62.28 86.80 -49.64
CA THR A 353 -61.82 85.63 -48.89
C THR A 353 -61.07 84.67 -49.82
N PHE A 354 -59.88 84.25 -49.39
CA PHE A 354 -59.09 83.23 -50.09
C PHE A 354 -59.10 81.93 -49.29
N ASN A 355 -59.39 80.82 -49.97
CA ASN A 355 -59.22 79.50 -49.40
C ASN A 355 -57.90 78.91 -49.90
N MET A 356 -56.96 78.70 -48.98
CA MET A 356 -55.72 77.99 -49.27
C MET A 356 -55.69 76.66 -48.51
N SER A 357 -55.38 75.59 -49.23
CA SER A 357 -55.12 74.28 -48.64
C SER A 357 -53.70 73.84 -48.99
N VAL A 358 -52.87 73.64 -47.97
CA VAL A 358 -51.58 72.96 -48.09
C VAL A 358 -51.79 71.50 -47.70
N SER A 359 -51.39 70.56 -48.56
CA SER A 359 -51.48 69.13 -48.29
C SER A 359 -50.19 68.43 -48.69
N TYR A 360 -49.70 67.54 -47.84
CA TYR A 360 -48.55 66.70 -48.14
C TYR A 360 -49.03 65.29 -48.53
N ARG A 361 -48.78 64.88 -49.77
CA ARG A 361 -49.06 63.51 -50.23
C ARG A 361 -47.82 62.65 -50.05
N ARG A 362 -47.76 61.95 -48.91
CA ARG A 362 -46.65 61.06 -48.53
C ARG A 362 -46.33 60.00 -49.59
N SER A 363 -47.34 59.49 -50.32
CA SER A 363 -47.16 58.47 -51.36
C SER A 363 -46.46 58.97 -52.63
N LYS A 364 -46.33 60.30 -52.81
CA LYS A 364 -45.65 60.88 -53.98
C LYS A 364 -44.43 61.73 -53.60
N GLY A 365 -44.20 61.97 -52.30
CA GLY A 365 -43.17 62.93 -51.85
C GLY A 365 -43.42 64.32 -52.43
N VAL A 366 -44.66 64.82 -52.32
CA VAL A 366 -45.08 66.09 -52.90
C VAL A 366 -45.83 66.91 -51.87
N VAL A 367 -45.50 68.20 -51.77
CA VAL A 367 -46.31 69.21 -51.11
C VAL A 367 -47.16 69.89 -52.18
N GLU A 368 -48.49 69.77 -52.07
CA GLU A 368 -49.46 70.45 -52.92
C GLU A 368 -49.99 71.68 -52.16
N ILE A 369 -49.89 72.86 -52.78
CA ILE A 369 -50.52 74.09 -52.29
C ILE A 369 -51.59 74.48 -53.31
N ASP A 370 -52.84 74.40 -52.88
CA ASP A 370 -54.02 74.73 -53.69
C ASP A 370 -54.61 76.06 -53.19
N PHE A 371 -54.75 77.04 -54.09
CA PHE A 371 -55.40 78.32 -53.82
C PHE A 371 -56.71 78.41 -54.60
N ARG A 372 -57.77 78.88 -53.93
CA ARG A 372 -59.05 79.18 -54.58
C ARG A 372 -59.46 80.62 -54.29
N THR A 373 -59.54 81.42 -55.35
CA THR A 373 -60.13 82.76 -55.28
C THR A 373 -61.61 82.68 -55.65
N LEU A 374 -62.46 83.52 -55.06
CA LEU A 374 -63.89 83.55 -55.37
C LEU A 374 -64.20 84.14 -56.76
N VAL A 375 -63.25 84.84 -57.39
CA VAL A 375 -63.51 85.67 -58.58
C VAL A 375 -62.70 85.27 -59.82
N SER A 376 -61.63 84.47 -59.69
CA SER A 376 -60.64 84.30 -60.77
C SER A 376 -60.03 82.91 -60.94
N GLY A 377 -60.69 81.86 -60.43
CA GLY A 377 -60.35 80.46 -60.72
C GLY A 377 -59.41 79.80 -59.70
N ARG A 378 -59.17 78.49 -59.89
CA ARG A 378 -58.35 77.66 -59.00
C ARG A 378 -56.91 77.60 -59.53
N TYR A 379 -55.95 77.93 -58.68
CA TYR A 379 -54.53 77.80 -58.98
C TYR A 379 -53.93 76.69 -58.12
N ARG A 380 -53.35 75.68 -58.77
CA ARG A 380 -52.69 74.56 -58.10
C ARG A 380 -51.19 74.63 -58.34
N PHE A 381 -50.42 74.63 -57.27
CA PHE A 381 -48.98 74.48 -57.32
C PHE A 381 -48.59 73.14 -56.73
N THR A 382 -47.89 72.33 -57.52
CA THR A 382 -47.40 71.02 -57.13
C THR A 382 -45.89 71.08 -57.04
N VAL A 383 -45.34 71.03 -55.82
CA VAL A 383 -43.89 70.99 -55.63
C VAL A 383 -43.48 69.53 -55.45
N ASN A 384 -42.91 68.97 -56.51
CA ASN A 384 -42.26 67.66 -56.45
C ASN A 384 -41.04 67.78 -55.54
N THR A 385 -40.98 67.02 -54.44
CA THR A 385 -39.78 66.91 -53.61
C THR A 385 -39.14 65.53 -53.79
N PRO A 386 -38.55 65.22 -54.97
CA PRO A 386 -38.03 63.88 -55.27
C PRO A 386 -36.73 63.54 -54.54
N THR A 387 -36.22 64.37 -53.63
CA THR A 387 -34.95 64.14 -52.91
C THR A 387 -35.05 64.41 -51.40
N LEU A 388 -36.15 63.99 -50.78
CA LEU A 388 -36.21 63.81 -49.33
C LEU A 388 -36.18 62.31 -49.03
N ASP A 389 -35.04 61.68 -49.31
CA ASP A 389 -34.74 60.34 -48.82
C ASP A 389 -34.48 60.43 -47.31
N PHE A 390 -35.52 60.14 -46.52
CA PHE A 390 -35.37 59.87 -45.10
C PHE A 390 -34.76 58.47 -44.93
N TYR A 391 -33.44 58.39 -44.92
CA TYR A 391 -32.76 57.22 -44.39
C TYR A 391 -32.91 57.21 -42.87
N PHE A 392 -33.84 56.38 -42.38
CA PHE A 392 -33.83 55.93 -41.00
C PHE A 392 -32.76 54.84 -40.89
N ILE A 393 -31.73 55.10 -40.08
CA ILE A 393 -30.77 54.09 -39.65
C ILE A 393 -30.98 53.98 -38.14
N GLU A 394 -31.31 52.77 -37.66
CA GLU A 394 -31.47 52.44 -36.24
C GLU A 394 -30.18 52.64 -35.42
#